data_AF-A0A640V1G8-F1
#
_entry.id   AF-A0A640V1G8-F1
#
_cell.length_a   1.000
_cell.length_b   1.000
_cell.length_c   1.000
_cell.angle_alpha   90.00
_cell.angle_beta   90.00
_cell.angle_gamma   90.00
#
_symmetry.space_group_name_H-M   'P 1'
#
loop_
_entity.id
_entity.type
_entity.pdbx_description
1 polymer ?
#
loop_
_entity_poly.entity_id
_entity_poly.type
_entity_poly.pdbx_seq_one_letter_code
_entity_poly.pdbx_strand_id
1 'polypeptide(L)'
;MTNAGPGSHGGVRGPAFHGPSRAPTVAVMDVPNLPDNPQDDIEAYVGLARQDAEDQARERGWTTVRSLPPGAIITMEYLAGRLNFEVKDGEVHRTWQG
;
A
#
# COMPACT_ATOMS: atom_id res chain seq x y z
N MET A 1 12.65 26.42 -79.29
CA MET A 1 14.03 25.89 -79.22
C MET A 1 14.36 25.68 -77.75
N THR A 2 14.76 24.45 -77.39
CA THR A 2 15.67 24.01 -76.30
C THR A 2 15.59 24.75 -74.95
N ASN A 3 15.61 24.13 -73.77
CA ASN A 3 16.49 23.07 -73.30
C ASN A 3 16.14 22.68 -71.84
N ALA A 4 16.59 21.49 -71.42
CA ALA A 4 17.04 21.06 -70.08
C ALA A 4 16.18 21.40 -68.83
N GLY A 5 15.76 20.47 -67.99
CA GLY A 5 16.59 19.50 -67.25
C GLY A 5 16.23 19.59 -65.74
N PRO A 6 16.43 18.53 -64.94
CA PRO A 6 15.62 18.25 -63.75
C PRO A 6 16.19 18.85 -62.46
N GLY A 7 15.32 19.39 -61.59
CA GLY A 7 15.67 19.83 -60.24
C GLY A 7 15.24 18.83 -59.19
N SER A 8 16.14 17.91 -58.81
CA SER A 8 15.98 17.04 -57.64
C SER A 8 15.85 17.89 -56.37
N HIS A 9 14.70 17.81 -55.69
CA HIS A 9 14.62 18.20 -54.28
C HIS A 9 14.96 16.98 -53.43
N GLY A 10 16.24 16.91 -53.06
CA GLY A 10 16.74 15.96 -52.08
C GLY A 10 16.09 16.21 -50.72
N GLY A 11 15.09 15.40 -50.39
CA GLY A 11 14.61 15.27 -49.02
C GLY A 11 15.67 14.55 -48.20
N VAL A 12 16.34 15.27 -47.30
CA VAL A 12 17.24 14.68 -46.31
C VAL A 12 16.39 13.89 -45.33
N ARG A 13 16.29 12.56 -45.53
CA ARG A 13 15.79 11.64 -44.51
C ARG A 13 16.87 11.52 -43.43
N GLY A 14 16.66 12.17 -42.29
CA GLY A 14 17.37 11.82 -41.06
C GLY A 14 17.07 10.36 -40.67
N PRO A 15 17.97 9.70 -39.93
CA PRO A 15 17.76 8.31 -39.55
C PRO A 15 16.51 8.20 -38.68
N ALA A 16 15.60 7.30 -39.04
CA ALA A 16 14.48 6.92 -38.20
C ALA A 16 15.05 6.19 -36.97
N PHE A 17 14.94 6.81 -35.80
CA PHE A 17 15.22 6.16 -34.52
C PHE A 17 14.11 5.14 -34.22
N HIS A 18 14.23 3.94 -34.77
CA HIS A 18 13.50 2.77 -34.28
C HIS A 18 14.34 2.07 -33.21
N GLY A 19 14.34 2.64 -32.01
CA GLY A 19 14.75 1.87 -30.82
C GLY A 19 13.68 0.81 -30.55
N PRO A 20 14.04 -0.45 -30.23
CA PRO A 20 13.06 -1.40 -29.75
C PRO A 20 12.45 -0.84 -28.46
N SER A 21 11.12 -0.75 -28.41
CA SER A 21 10.40 -0.51 -27.16
C SER A 21 10.60 -1.74 -26.28
N ARG A 22 11.69 -1.76 -25.51
CA ARG A 22 11.85 -2.73 -24.44
C ARG A 22 10.96 -2.21 -23.31
N ALA A 23 9.89 -2.94 -23.02
CA ALA A 23 9.18 -2.78 -21.75
C ALA A 23 10.23 -2.82 -20.62
N PRO A 24 10.13 -1.95 -19.60
CA PRO A 24 11.06 -2.03 -18.49
C PRO A 24 10.91 -3.41 -17.85
N THR A 25 11.97 -4.21 -17.89
CA THR A 25 12.06 -5.42 -17.08
C THR A 25 12.08 -4.98 -15.63
N VAL A 26 10.92 -4.98 -14.97
CA VAL A 26 10.87 -4.96 -13.51
C VAL A 26 11.40 -6.32 -13.07
N ALA A 27 12.64 -6.34 -12.57
CA ALA A 27 13.11 -7.47 -11.80
C ALA A 27 12.19 -7.58 -10.58
N VAL A 28 11.43 -8.67 -10.49
CA VAL A 28 10.73 -9.04 -9.25
C VAL A 28 11.80 -9.24 -8.20
N MET A 29 12.05 -8.21 -7.39
CA MET A 29 12.78 -8.35 -6.14
C MET A 29 11.91 -9.23 -5.25
N ASP A 30 12.54 -10.20 -4.57
CA ASP A 30 11.88 -11.03 -3.56
C ASP A 30 11.37 -10.09 -2.44
N VAL A 31 10.11 -9.68 -2.53
CA VAL A 31 9.47 -8.84 -1.52
C VAL A 31 9.22 -9.75 -0.32
N PRO A 32 9.76 -9.44 0.87
CA PRO A 32 9.44 -10.21 2.07
C PRO A 32 7.93 -10.35 2.20
N ASN A 33 7.44 -11.59 2.35
CA ASN A 33 6.04 -11.85 2.57
C ASN A 33 5.66 -11.34 3.97
N LEU A 34 5.31 -10.06 4.06
CA LEU A 34 4.76 -9.46 5.27
C LEU A 34 3.40 -10.14 5.54
N PRO A 35 3.10 -10.52 6.79
CA PRO A 35 1.79 -11.06 7.11
C PRO A 35 0.73 -10.00 6.80
N ASP A 36 -0.28 -10.37 6.02
CA ASP A 36 -1.41 -9.47 5.73
C ASP A 36 -2.26 -9.23 6.98
N ASN A 37 -3.00 -8.12 6.98
CA ASN A 37 -4.03 -7.89 7.99
C ASN A 37 -5.17 -8.90 7.78
N PRO A 38 -5.76 -9.47 8.85
CA PRO A 38 -6.95 -10.28 8.71
C PRO A 38 -8.11 -9.45 8.14
N GLN A 39 -8.97 -10.09 7.35
CA GLN A 39 -10.18 -9.47 6.84
C GLN A 39 -11.26 -9.47 7.92
N ASP A 40 -11.20 -8.47 8.79
CA ASP A 40 -12.02 -8.36 9.99
C ASP A 40 -12.72 -7.00 10.08
N ASP A 41 -13.89 -6.97 10.73
CA ASP A 41 -14.61 -5.74 11.02
C ASP A 41 -14.16 -5.19 12.37
N ILE A 42 -13.22 -4.25 12.32
CA ILE A 42 -12.59 -3.69 13.52
C ILE A 42 -13.53 -2.80 14.34
N GLU A 43 -14.63 -2.30 13.77
CA GLU A 43 -15.59 -1.47 14.51
C GLU A 43 -16.46 -2.32 15.44
N ALA A 44 -16.56 -3.63 15.19
CA ALA A 44 -17.29 -4.58 16.03
C ALA A 44 -16.72 -4.74 17.45
N TYR A 45 -15.50 -4.27 17.69
CA TYR A 45 -14.88 -4.30 19.02
C TYR A 45 -15.28 -3.13 19.92
N VAL A 46 -15.84 -2.05 19.38
CA VAL A 46 -16.24 -0.87 20.16
C VAL A 46 -17.35 -1.25 21.14
N GLY A 47 -17.21 -0.81 22.39
CA GLY A 47 -18.11 -1.14 23.50
C GLY A 47 -17.83 -2.48 24.19
N LEU A 48 -16.88 -3.28 23.69
CA LEU A 48 -16.43 -4.48 24.40
C LEU A 48 -15.47 -4.11 25.54
N ALA A 49 -15.47 -4.93 26.59
CA ALA A 49 -14.42 -4.88 27.60
C ALA A 49 -13.06 -5.14 26.94
N ARG A 50 -12.03 -4.41 27.38
CA ARG A 50 -10.67 -4.48 26.82
C ARG A 50 -10.17 -5.91 26.63
N GLN A 51 -10.35 -6.75 27.64
CA GLN A 51 -9.81 -8.11 27.65
C GLN A 51 -10.52 -9.01 26.64
N ASP A 52 -11.86 -8.94 26.60
CA ASP A 52 -12.66 -9.70 25.63
C ASP A 52 -12.34 -9.28 24.19
N ALA A 53 -12.13 -7.98 23.94
CA ALA A 53 -11.74 -7.47 22.63
C ALA A 53 -10.33 -7.96 22.23
N GLU A 54 -9.38 -7.91 23.16
CA GLU A 54 -8.00 -8.37 22.96
C GLU A 54 -7.95 -9.87 22.63
N ASP A 55 -8.75 -10.69 23.30
CA ASP A 55 -8.80 -12.13 23.09
C ASP A 55 -9.48 -12.45 21.74
N GLN A 56 -10.64 -11.86 21.47
CA GLN A 56 -11.33 -12.03 20.19
C GLN A 56 -10.48 -11.57 19.00
N ALA A 57 -9.72 -10.48 19.13
CA ALA A 57 -8.83 -10.03 18.06
C ALA A 57 -7.73 -11.04 17.74
N ARG A 58 -7.12 -11.65 18.78
CA ARG A 58 -6.12 -12.70 18.57
C ARG A 58 -6.72 -13.94 17.91
N GLU A 59 -7.92 -14.34 18.32
CA GLU A 59 -8.64 -15.46 17.69
C GLU A 59 -8.95 -15.21 16.21
N ARG A 60 -9.20 -13.95 15.83
CA ARG A 60 -9.41 -13.54 14.42
C ARG A 60 -8.13 -13.32 13.62
N GLY A 61 -6.96 -13.57 14.23
CA GLY A 61 -5.68 -13.58 13.53
C GLY A 61 -4.89 -12.27 13.63
N TRP A 62 -5.31 -11.31 14.45
CA TRP A 62 -4.47 -10.15 14.77
C TRP A 62 -3.26 -10.61 15.58
N THR A 63 -2.05 -10.41 15.03
CA THR A 63 -0.81 -10.90 15.64
C THR A 63 -0.32 -9.97 16.75
N THR A 64 -0.60 -8.67 16.62
CA THR A 64 -0.26 -7.66 17.62
C THR A 64 -1.50 -6.85 17.97
N VAL A 65 -1.89 -6.86 19.24
CA VAL A 65 -3.01 -6.05 19.75
C VAL A 65 -2.50 -5.14 20.85
N ARG A 66 -2.75 -3.83 20.72
CA ARG A 66 -2.28 -2.81 21.66
C ARG A 66 -3.44 -1.97 22.19
N SER A 67 -3.57 -1.92 23.50
CA SER A 67 -4.53 -1.05 24.20
C SER A 67 -3.84 0.24 24.65
N LEU A 68 -4.46 1.38 24.35
CA LEU A 68 -3.94 2.73 24.61
C LEU A 68 -4.97 3.55 25.41
N PRO A 69 -4.54 4.44 26.31
CA PRO A 69 -5.45 5.37 26.96
C PRO A 69 -5.94 6.44 25.98
N PRO A 70 -7.05 7.14 26.28
CA PRO A 70 -7.58 8.18 25.41
C PRO A 70 -6.58 9.30 25.16
N GLY A 71 -6.42 9.68 23.89
CA GLY A 71 -5.54 10.77 23.48
C GLY A 71 -4.04 10.46 23.54
N ALA A 72 -3.65 9.18 23.65
CA ALA A 72 -2.24 8.79 23.55
C ALA A 72 -1.62 9.24 22.22
N ILE A 73 -0.50 9.96 22.28
CA ILE A 73 0.28 10.33 21.11
C ILE A 73 1.26 9.20 20.81
N ILE A 74 1.06 8.54 19.68
CA ILE A 74 1.93 7.46 19.17
C ILE A 74 2.58 7.89 17.85
N THR A 75 3.72 7.31 17.54
CA THR A 75 4.32 7.43 16.21
C THR A 75 3.50 6.65 15.19
N MET A 76 3.52 7.11 13.94
CA MET A 76 2.78 6.52 12.81
C MET A 76 3.51 5.32 12.18
N GLU A 77 4.28 4.57 12.98
CA GLU A 77 4.89 3.35 12.48
C GLU A 77 3.79 2.37 12.08
N TYR A 78 3.91 1.75 10.91
CA TYR A 78 3.00 0.72 10.45
C TYR A 78 3.59 -0.65 10.77
N LEU A 79 2.78 -1.55 11.32
CA LEU A 79 3.16 -2.95 11.51
C LEU A 79 1.99 -3.83 11.06
N ALA A 80 2.16 -4.53 9.95
CA ALA A 80 1.15 -5.45 9.45
C ALA A 80 0.77 -6.49 10.53
N GLY A 81 -0.53 -6.75 10.67
CA GLY A 81 -1.12 -7.55 11.74
C GLY A 81 -1.32 -6.81 13.06
N ARG A 82 -1.14 -5.47 13.11
CA ARG A 82 -1.37 -4.67 14.31
C ARG A 82 -2.75 -4.01 14.32
N LEU A 83 -3.48 -4.28 15.41
CA LEU A 83 -4.70 -3.58 15.80
C LEU A 83 -4.45 -2.76 17.07
N ASN A 84 -4.94 -1.54 17.08
CA ASN A 84 -4.91 -0.66 18.24
C ASN A 84 -6.33 -0.42 18.77
N PHE A 85 -6.46 -0.41 20.08
CA PHE A 85 -7.66 0.01 20.80
C PHE A 85 -7.37 1.26 21.60
N GLU A 86 -8.23 2.27 21.50
CA GLU A 86 -8.34 3.30 22.53
C GLU A 86 -9.34 2.78 23.56
N VAL A 87 -8.89 2.66 24.80
CA VAL A 87 -9.68 2.10 25.90
C VAL A 87 -9.98 3.20 26.90
N LYS A 88 -11.26 3.39 27.21
CA LYS A 88 -11.74 4.34 28.22
C LYS A 88 -12.63 3.59 29.18
N ASP A 89 -12.42 3.80 30.48
CA ASP A 89 -13.23 3.17 31.54
C ASP A 89 -13.27 1.63 31.47
N GLY A 90 -12.24 1.01 30.88
CA GLY A 90 -12.13 -0.44 30.70
C GLY A 90 -12.76 -0.99 29.41
N GLU A 91 -13.44 -0.14 28.64
CA GLU A 91 -14.11 -0.50 27.39
C GLU A 91 -13.43 0.13 26.17
N VAL A 92 -13.50 -0.57 25.04
CA VAL A 92 -12.96 -0.08 23.77
C VAL A 92 -13.86 1.05 23.26
N HIS A 93 -13.27 2.23 23.09
CA HIS A 93 -13.96 3.43 22.63
C HIS A 93 -13.70 3.73 21.15
N ARG A 94 -12.57 3.25 20.61
CA ARG A 94 -12.19 3.37 19.19
C ARG A 94 -11.20 2.28 18.82
N THR A 95 -11.23 1.86 17.56
CA THR A 95 -10.24 0.94 16.99
C THR A 95 -9.57 1.53 15.74
N TRP A 96 -8.33 1.11 15.47
CA TRP A 96 -7.66 1.40 14.20
C TRP A 96 -6.50 0.44 13.94
N GLN A 97 -6.30 0.12 12.66
CA GLN A 97 -5.11 -0.60 12.20
C GLN A 97 -3.88 0.31 12.33
N GLY A 98 -2.71 -0.27 12.59
CA GLY A 98 -1.49 0.51 12.59
C GLY A 98 -0.26 -0.31 12.34
#